data_AF-A0A9D1VH19-F1
#
_entry.id   AF-A0A9D1VH19-F1
#
_cell.length_a   1.000
_cell.length_b   1.000
_cell.length_c   1.000
_cell.angle_alpha   90.00
_cell.angle_beta   90.00
_cell.angle_gamma   90.00
#
_symmetry.space_group_name_H-M   'P 1'
#
loop_
_entity.id
_entity.type
_entity.pdbx_description
1 polymer ?
#
loop_
_entity_poly.entity_id
_entity_poly.type
_entity_poly.pdbx_seq_one_letter_code
_entity_poly.pdbx_strand_id
1 'polypeptide(L)'
;MYNSHLINILSRLDAMMKDESSDPQQREFMQFGVPVCKVTYNHEQGQFIVERYELDQRMYFDDIDLVAIEIYDCLYDFRHSF
;
A
#
# COMPACT_ATOMS: atom_id res chain seq x y z
N MET A 1 15.48 -9.25 15.93
CA MET A 1 14.14 -9.40 15.32
C MET A 1 14.33 -9.40 13.81
N TYR A 2 13.69 -10.33 13.10
CA TYR A 2 13.71 -10.35 11.64
C TYR A 2 12.92 -9.15 11.13
N ASN A 3 13.56 -8.22 10.42
CA ASN A 3 12.89 -7.06 9.84
C ASN A 3 12.16 -7.49 8.56
N SER A 4 10.94 -7.99 8.71
CA SER A 4 10.09 -8.34 7.58
C SER A 4 9.45 -7.08 6.99
N HIS A 5 9.68 -6.85 5.69
CA HIS A 5 9.02 -5.77 4.96
C HIS A 5 7.49 -5.91 4.99
N LEU A 6 6.96 -7.13 4.87
CA LEU A 6 5.52 -7.38 4.92
C LEU A 6 4.91 -7.02 6.28
N ILE A 7 5.61 -7.29 7.39
CA ILE A 7 5.13 -6.88 8.72
C ILE A 7 5.00 -5.36 8.81
N ASN A 8 5.99 -4.62 8.27
CA ASN A 8 5.95 -3.16 8.25
C ASN A 8 4.84 -2.62 7.35
N ILE A 9 4.58 -3.26 6.21
CA ILE A 9 3.49 -2.89 5.31
C ILE A 9 2.14 -3.13 6.01
N LEU A 10 1.91 -4.33 6.53
CA LEU A 10 0.69 -4.69 7.26
C LEU A 10 0.42 -3.75 8.44
N SER A 11 1.45 -3.40 9.23
CA SER A 11 1.29 -2.46 10.33
C SER A 11 0.78 -1.08 9.88
N ARG A 12 1.19 -0.61 8.69
CA ARG A 12 0.70 0.66 8.13
C ARG A 12 -0.73 0.53 7.61
N LEU A 13 -1.06 -0.58 6.96
CA LEU A 13 -2.41 -0.85 6.46
C LEU A 13 -3.42 -1.00 7.61
N ASP A 14 -3.06 -1.72 8.67
CA ASP A 14 -3.88 -1.85 9.89
C ASP A 14 -4.11 -0.49 10.55
N ALA A 15 -3.09 0.38 10.59
CA ALA A 15 -3.25 1.74 11.08
C ALA A 15 -4.20 2.58 10.20
N MET A 16 -4.21 2.38 8.88
CA MET A 16 -5.17 3.05 7.98
C MET A 16 -6.60 2.60 8.26
N MET A 17 -6.84 1.30 8.50
CA MET A 17 -8.19 0.78 8.79
C MET A 17 -8.76 1.28 10.12
N LYS A 18 -7.88 1.48 11.11
CA LYS A 18 -8.26 1.93 12.47
C LYS A 18 -8.42 3.44 12.60
N ASP A 19 -8.03 4.20 11.60
CA ASP A 19 -8.19 5.65 11.60
C ASP A 19 -9.65 5.99 11.27
N GLU A 20 -10.42 6.39 12.28
CA GLU A 20 -11.85 6.74 12.14
C GLU A 20 -12.08 8.19 11.69
N SER A 21 -11.04 8.89 11.21
CA SER A 21 -11.24 10.23 10.65
C SER A 21 -12.14 10.19 9.41
N SER A 22 -12.89 11.27 9.19
CA SER A 22 -13.92 11.35 8.13
C SER A 22 -13.34 11.35 6.70
N ASP A 23 -12.02 11.39 6.55
CA ASP A 23 -11.35 11.47 5.25
C ASP A 23 -10.77 10.10 4.83
N PRO A 24 -10.82 9.72 3.55
CA PRO A 24 -10.16 8.51 3.06
C PRO A 24 -8.67 8.52 3.41
N GLN A 25 -8.21 7.49 4.11
CA GLN A 25 -6.81 7.40 4.49
C GLN A 25 -5.95 7.13 3.27
N GLN A 26 -4.94 7.97 3.05
CA GLN A 26 -3.98 7.82 1.95
C GLN A 26 -2.56 7.69 2.49
N ARG A 27 -1.78 6.77 1.91
CA ARG A 27 -0.37 6.57 2.23
C ARG A 27 0.44 6.26 0.98
N GLU A 28 1.58 6.94 0.83
CA GLU A 28 2.57 6.59 -0.19
C GLU A 28 3.59 5.57 0.35
N PHE A 29 3.99 4.68 -0.54
CA PHE A 29 5.09 3.76 -0.34
C PHE A 29 6.21 4.15 -1.31
N MET A 30 7.38 4.44 -0.75
CA MET A 30 8.52 4.98 -1.45
C MET A 30 9.68 4.01 -1.41
N GLN A 31 10.48 4.02 -2.47
CA GLN A 31 11.74 3.29 -2.57
C GLN A 31 12.81 4.26 -3.07
N PHE A 32 13.95 4.32 -2.39
CA PHE A 32 15.02 5.28 -2.69
C PHE A 32 14.58 6.76 -2.75
N GLY A 33 13.56 7.13 -1.96
CA GLY A 33 12.99 8.48 -1.95
C GLY A 33 12.05 8.80 -3.12
N VAL A 34 11.81 7.84 -4.02
CA VAL A 34 10.86 7.95 -5.12
C VAL A 34 9.53 7.29 -4.70
N PRO A 35 8.39 7.98 -4.82
CA PRO A 35 7.08 7.36 -4.66
C PRO A 35 6.87 6.28 -5.71
N VAL A 36 6.51 5.07 -5.27
CA VAL A 36 6.33 3.90 -6.15
C VAL A 36 4.84 3.57 -6.32
N CYS A 37 4.12 3.55 -5.20
CA CYS A 37 2.68 3.36 -5.21
C CYS A 37 2.01 4.15 -4.08
N LYS A 38 0.72 4.42 -4.27
CA LYS A 38 -0.15 5.04 -3.27
C LYS A 38 -1.28 4.09 -2.92
N VAL A 39 -1.57 4.01 -1.63
CA VAL A 39 -2.68 3.21 -1.10
C VAL A 39 -3.70 4.15 -0.52
N THR A 40 -4.95 3.95 -0.91
CA THR A 40 -6.12 4.63 -0.32
C THR A 40 -7.01 3.58 0.33
N TYR A 41 -7.44 3.79 1.57
CA TYR A 41 -8.47 2.96 2.20
C TYR A 41 -9.81 3.70 2.21
N ASN A 42 -10.83 3.08 1.62
CA ASN A 42 -12.19 3.56 1.64
C ASN A 42 -12.97 2.86 2.76
N HIS A 43 -13.23 3.57 3.85
CA HIS A 43 -13.97 3.05 5.00
C HIS A 43 -15.42 2.69 4.68
N GLU A 44 -16.08 3.40 3.76
CA GLU A 44 -17.47 3.13 3.39
C GLU A 44 -17.62 1.80 2.65
N GLN A 45 -16.62 1.46 1.82
CA GLN A 45 -16.62 0.25 1.00
C GLN A 45 -15.85 -0.91 1.64
N GLY A 46 -15.05 -0.64 2.67
CA GLY A 46 -14.16 -1.64 3.28
C GLY A 46 -13.10 -2.14 2.30
N GLN A 47 -12.59 -1.26 1.44
CA GLN A 47 -11.70 -1.63 0.33
C GLN A 47 -10.47 -0.74 0.27
N PHE A 48 -9.35 -1.35 -0.13
CA PHE A 48 -8.12 -0.69 -0.49
C PHE A 48 -8.06 -0.45 -2.00
N ILE A 49 -7.47 0.68 -2.34
CA ILE A 49 -7.15 1.06 -3.71
C ILE A 49 -5.64 1.23 -3.77
N VAL A 50 -4.96 0.46 -4.62
CA VAL A 50 -3.53 0.59 -4.88
C VAL A 50 -3.33 1.23 -6.24
N GLU A 51 -2.62 2.35 -6.27
CA GLU A 51 -2.25 3.07 -7.49
C GLU A 51 -0.75 2.91 -7.73
N ARG A 52 -0.36 2.21 -8.80
CA ARG A 52 1.04 2.04 -9.23
C ARG A 52 1.44 3.21 -10.11
N TYR A 53 2.45 3.98 -9.70
CA TYR A 53 2.81 5.20 -10.43
C TYR A 53 3.46 4.95 -11.79
N GLU A 54 4.30 3.91 -11.93
CA GLU A 54 4.98 3.62 -13.21
C GLU A 54 4.03 3.12 -14.30
N LEU A 55 2.96 2.41 -13.92
CA LEU A 55 2.03 1.76 -14.85
C LEU A 55 0.75 2.56 -15.05
N ASP A 56 0.55 3.65 -14.31
CA ASP A 56 -0.73 4.37 -14.20
C ASP A 56 -1.92 3.42 -13.98
N GLN A 57 -1.69 2.37 -13.18
CA GLN A 57 -2.64 1.30 -12.96
C GLN A 57 -3.24 1.41 -11.56
N ARG A 58 -4.56 1.25 -11.48
CA ARG A 58 -5.30 1.19 -10.23
C ARG A 58 -5.93 -0.17 -10.03
N MET A 59 -5.74 -0.73 -8.85
CA MET A 59 -6.29 -2.02 -8.43
C MET A 59 -7.08 -1.87 -7.13
N TYR A 60 -8.09 -2.70 -6.96
CA TYR A 60 -9.01 -2.67 -5.82
C TYR A 60 -8.95 -4.01 -5.10
N PHE A 61 -8.91 -3.96 -3.77
CA PHE A 61 -8.76 -5.13 -2.93
C PHE A 61 -9.65 -5.01 -1.69
N ASP A 62 -10.30 -6.10 -1.33
CA ASP A 62 -11.06 -6.27 -0.08
C ASP A 62 -10.28 -7.09 0.97
N ASP A 63 -9.11 -7.60 0.62
CA ASP A 63 -8.23 -8.38 1.50
C ASP A 63 -6.90 -7.64 1.76
N ILE A 64 -6.60 -7.38 3.04
CA ILE A 64 -5.39 -6.69 3.48
C ILE A 64 -4.10 -7.45 3.13
N ASP A 65 -4.13 -8.77 3.09
CA ASP A 65 -2.95 -9.59 2.78
C ASP A 65 -2.60 -9.46 1.29
N LEU A 66 -3.61 -9.42 0.42
CA LEU A 66 -3.40 -9.18 -1.02
C LEU A 66 -2.85 -7.77 -1.29
N VAL A 67 -3.34 -6.76 -0.56
CA VAL A 67 -2.80 -5.39 -0.64
C VAL A 67 -1.36 -5.34 -0.20
N ALA A 68 -1.01 -6.05 0.88
CA ALA A 68 0.35 -6.10 1.38
C ALA A 68 1.32 -6.76 0.38
N ILE A 69 0.88 -7.82 -0.31
CA ILE A 69 1.62 -8.47 -1.39
C ILE A 69 1.82 -7.50 -2.57
N GLU A 70 0.75 -6.84 -3.04
CA GLU A 70 0.85 -5.89 -4.17
C GLU A 70 1.82 -4.74 -3.87
N ILE A 71 1.78 -4.18 -2.66
CA ILE A 71 2.72 -3.12 -2.24
C ILE A 71 4.16 -3.65 -2.18
N TYR A 72 4.34 -4.87 -1.66
CA TYR A 72 5.65 -5.50 -1.63
C TYR A 72 6.21 -5.68 -3.04
N ASP A 73 5.39 -6.17 -3.97
CA ASP A 73 5.75 -6.37 -5.36
C ASP A 73 6.08 -5.03 -6.05
N CYS A 74 5.28 -3.98 -5.83
CA CYS A 74 5.60 -2.63 -6.30
C CYS A 74 7.01 -2.18 -5.87
N LEU A 75 7.31 -2.29 -4.58
CA LEU A 75 8.61 -1.89 -4.02
C LEU A 75 9.74 -2.80 -4.49
N TYR A 76 9.45 -4.09 -4.66
CA TYR A 76 10.41 -5.08 -5.14
C TYR A 76 10.76 -4.82 -6.60
N ASP A 77 9.77 -4.69 -7.47
CA ASP A 77 9.92 -4.40 -8.90
C ASP A 77 10.74 -3.13 -9.08
N PHE A 78 10.33 -2.02 -8.46
CA PHE A 78 11.04 -0.74 -8.56
C PHE A 78 12.52 -0.84 -8.18
N ARG A 79 12.84 -1.59 -7.12
CA ARG A 79 14.22 -1.79 -6.67
C ARG A 79 15.06 -2.61 -7.65
N HIS A 80 14.43 -3.40 -8.51
CA HIS A 80 15.10 -4.24 -9.51
C HIS A 80 14.90 -3.74 -10.95
N SER A 81 14.34 -2.55 -11.14
CA SER A 81 14.18 -1.89 -12.45
C SER A 81 15.44 -1.16 -12.94
N PHE A 82 16.53 -1.14 -12.16
CA PHE A 82 17.77 -0.40 -12.46
C PHE A 82 19.02 -1.26 -12.33
#